data_AF-A0A942UYS0-F1
#
_entry.id   AF-A0A942UYS0-F1
#
_cell.length_a   1.000
_cell.length_b   1.000
_cell.length_c   1.000
_cell.angle_alpha   90.00
_cell.angle_beta   90.00
_cell.angle_gamma   90.00
#
_symmetry.space_group_name_H-M   'P 1'
#
loop_
_entity.id
_entity.type
_entity.pdbx_description
1 polymer ?
#
loop_
_entity_poly.entity_id
_entity_poly.type
_entity_poly.pdbx_seq_one_letter_code
_entity_poly.pdbx_strand_id
1 'polypeptide(L)'
;MEYMTIIFDIKNSKNLNNREEVQYQLIDTIEKANDYFSSSLVSSFIITLGDEWQGLFTYPCDYNDIINFFKENLVDIDFYCGIGIGDISVHNFTLTVNQLDGPSFHRARKAISIAKKNNYSLVLLQ
;
A
#
# COMPACT_ATOMS: atom_id res chain seq x y z
N MET A 1 2.13 18.63 -9.17
CA MET A 1 2.23 18.24 -7.75
C MET A 1 2.48 16.75 -7.79
N GLU A 2 3.52 16.25 -7.12
CA GLU A 2 3.78 14.82 -7.15
C GLU A 2 3.00 14.11 -6.05
N TYR A 3 2.68 12.87 -6.31
CA TYR A 3 1.99 11.96 -5.41
C TYR A 3 2.87 10.75 -5.15
N MET A 4 2.55 10.04 -4.07
CA MET A 4 3.14 8.74 -3.78
C MET A 4 2.03 7.70 -3.66
N THR A 5 2.04 6.73 -4.57
CA THR A 5 1.24 5.51 -4.46
C THR A 5 2.08 4.46 -3.75
N ILE A 6 1.51 3.84 -2.72
CA ILE A 6 2.12 2.72 -2.01
C ILE A 6 1.20 1.51 -2.10
N ILE A 7 1.77 0.36 -2.42
CA ILE A 7 1.07 -0.92 -2.55
C ILE A 7 1.80 -1.94 -1.70
N PHE A 8 1.04 -2.72 -0.95
CA PHE A 8 1.51 -3.80 -0.12
C PHE A 8 0.83 -5.10 -0.50
N ASP A 9 1.51 -6.22 -0.27
CA ASP A 9 0.99 -7.56 -0.54
C ASP A 9 1.64 -8.59 0.39
N ILE A 10 0.83 -9.43 1.05
CA ILE A 10 1.34 -10.40 2.03
C ILE A 10 2.19 -11.48 1.34
N LYS A 11 3.39 -11.73 1.88
CA LYS A 11 4.25 -12.81 1.39
C LYS A 11 3.63 -14.16 1.73
N ASN A 12 3.61 -15.07 0.74
CA ASN A 12 3.17 -16.45 0.91
C ASN A 12 1.77 -16.60 1.53
N SER A 13 0.86 -15.67 1.29
CA SER A 13 -0.50 -15.68 1.87
C SER A 13 -1.29 -16.96 1.62
N LYS A 14 -0.97 -17.71 0.56
CA LYS A 14 -1.54 -19.02 0.23
C LYS A 14 -1.20 -20.12 1.23
N ASN A 15 -0.12 -19.98 1.99
CA ASN A 15 0.35 -20.96 2.96
C ASN A 15 -0.01 -20.59 4.41
N LEU A 16 -0.76 -19.50 4.63
CA LEU A 16 -1.22 -19.11 5.95
C LEU A 16 -2.31 -20.07 6.43
N ASN A 17 -2.11 -20.69 7.59
CA ASN A 17 -3.10 -21.57 8.21
C ASN A 17 -4.29 -20.77 8.80
N ASN A 18 -4.05 -19.55 9.28
CA ASN A 18 -5.05 -18.69 9.93
C ASN A 18 -5.50 -17.54 9.01
N ARG A 19 -5.85 -17.85 7.76
CA ARG A 19 -6.21 -16.85 6.74
C ARG A 19 -7.31 -15.88 7.16
N GLU A 20 -8.32 -16.37 7.86
CA GLU A 20 -9.45 -15.54 8.32
C GLU A 20 -9.01 -14.53 9.38
N GLU A 21 -8.25 -14.96 10.38
CA GLU A 21 -7.72 -14.10 11.44
C GLU A 21 -6.81 -13.01 10.87
N VAL A 22 -5.89 -13.38 9.97
CA VAL A 22 -5.01 -12.45 9.28
C VAL A 22 -5.80 -11.42 8.46
N GLN A 23 -6.89 -11.84 7.82
CA GLN A 23 -7.75 -10.93 7.07
C GLN A 23 -8.42 -9.89 7.98
N TYR A 24 -8.96 -10.30 9.13
CA TYR A 24 -9.56 -9.37 10.08
C TYR A 24 -8.52 -8.40 10.67
N GLN A 25 -7.33 -8.90 10.98
CA GLN A 25 -6.22 -8.07 11.46
C GLN A 25 -5.80 -7.04 10.41
N LEU A 26 -5.74 -7.43 9.13
CA LEU A 26 -5.45 -6.50 8.03
C LEU A 26 -6.51 -5.41 7.89
N ILE A 27 -7.81 -5.77 7.98
CA ILE A 27 -8.91 -4.81 7.90
C ILE A 27 -8.82 -3.78 9.04
N ASP A 28 -8.69 -4.24 10.28
CA ASP A 28 -8.55 -3.36 11.46
C ASP A 28 -7.29 -2.48 11.37
N THR A 29 -6.18 -3.02 10.87
CA THR A 29 -4.95 -2.25 10.66
C THR A 29 -5.12 -1.16 9.59
N ILE A 30 -5.84 -1.46 8.50
CA ILE A 30 -6.13 -0.49 7.44
C ILE A 30 -7.01 0.65 7.95
N GLU A 31 -8.03 0.33 8.76
CA GLU A 31 -8.88 1.36 9.39
C GLU A 31 -8.05 2.29 10.28
N LYS A 32 -7.20 1.74 11.15
CA LYS A 32 -6.29 2.52 12.00
C LYS A 32 -5.29 3.35 11.18
N ALA A 33 -4.76 2.80 10.08
CA ALA A 33 -3.84 3.52 9.20
C ALA A 33 -4.52 4.73 8.55
N ASN A 34 -5.78 4.56 8.11
CA ASN A 34 -6.55 5.63 7.49
C ASN A 34 -6.79 6.79 8.46
N ASP A 35 -7.05 6.50 9.73
CA ASP A 35 -7.20 7.52 10.76
C ASP A 35 -5.85 8.19 11.08
N TYR A 36 -4.81 7.39 11.32
CA TYR A 36 -3.48 7.86 11.71
C TYR A 36 -2.82 8.75 10.65
N PHE A 37 -2.94 8.39 9.37
CA PHE A 37 -2.32 9.10 8.25
C PHE A 37 -3.25 10.09 7.53
N SER A 38 -4.46 10.33 8.07
CA SER A 38 -5.52 11.13 7.45
C SER A 38 -5.08 12.52 6.94
N SER A 39 -4.13 13.17 7.59
CA SER A 39 -3.60 14.48 7.21
C SER A 39 -2.75 14.48 5.94
N SER A 40 -2.18 13.33 5.56
CA SER A 40 -1.28 13.15 4.43
C SER A 40 -1.87 12.32 3.28
N LEU A 41 -2.92 11.55 3.58
CA LEU A 41 -3.66 10.74 2.63
C LEU A 41 -4.47 11.60 1.67
N VAL A 42 -4.32 11.29 0.39
CA VAL A 42 -5.14 11.83 -0.71
C VAL A 42 -6.31 10.89 -0.99
N SER A 43 -6.08 9.58 -0.88
CA SER A 43 -7.12 8.55 -0.95
C SER A 43 -6.78 7.42 0.00
N SER A 44 -7.75 7.05 0.84
CA SER A 44 -7.62 6.06 1.90
C SER A 44 -7.11 4.72 1.38
N PHE A 45 -6.42 4.01 2.26
CA PHE A 45 -6.09 2.61 2.07
C PHE A 45 -7.34 1.77 1.89
N ILE A 46 -7.31 0.89 0.90
CA ILE A 46 -8.29 -0.18 0.72
C ILE A 46 -7.58 -1.48 0.37
N ILE A 47 -8.24 -2.60 0.66
CA ILE A 47 -7.89 -3.89 0.10
C ILE A 47 -8.31 -3.93 -1.36
N THR A 48 -7.39 -4.26 -2.26
CA THR A 48 -7.62 -4.32 -3.71
C THR A 48 -7.87 -5.74 -4.18
N LEU A 49 -7.08 -6.70 -3.70
CA LEU A 49 -7.14 -8.10 -4.13
C LEU A 49 -6.72 -9.01 -2.97
N GLY A 50 -7.67 -9.54 -2.21
CA GLY A 50 -7.42 -10.49 -1.13
C GLY A 50 -6.49 -9.93 -0.04
N ASP A 51 -5.21 -10.20 -0.18
CA ASP A 51 -4.10 -9.83 0.71
C ASP A 51 -3.26 -8.64 0.22
N GLU A 52 -3.69 -8.00 -0.88
CA GLU A 52 -3.10 -6.77 -1.39
C GLU A 52 -3.89 -5.54 -0.96
N TRP A 53 -3.20 -4.49 -0.52
CA TRP A 53 -3.79 -3.20 -0.20
C TRP A 53 -2.94 -2.05 -0.74
N GLN A 54 -3.58 -0.90 -1.00
CA GLN A 54 -2.90 0.27 -1.54
C GLN A 54 -3.46 1.57 -0.99
N GLY A 55 -2.66 2.63 -1.00
CA GLY A 55 -3.04 3.99 -0.60
C GLY A 55 -2.37 5.05 -1.46
N LEU A 56 -2.89 6.28 -1.44
CA LEU A 56 -2.34 7.42 -2.17
C LEU A 56 -2.06 8.59 -1.22
N PHE A 57 -0.87 9.16 -1.33
CA PHE A 57 -0.39 10.26 -0.49
C PHE A 57 0.05 11.46 -1.32
N THR A 58 0.04 12.62 -0.69
CA THR A 58 0.80 13.78 -1.19
C THR A 58 2.31 13.51 -1.07
N TYR A 59 3.11 14.02 -2.00
CA TYR A 59 4.57 13.93 -1.93
C TYR A 59 5.19 15.30 -1.63
N PRO A 60 6.22 15.41 -0.77
CA PRO A 60 6.88 14.32 -0.03
C PRO A 60 6.08 13.83 1.18
N CYS A 61 6.21 12.54 1.50
CA CYS A 61 5.71 11.94 2.73
C CYS A 61 6.72 10.92 3.29
N ASP A 62 6.68 10.65 4.59
CA ASP A 62 7.55 9.66 5.22
C ASP A 62 7.00 8.25 5.02
N TYR A 63 7.44 7.60 3.94
CA TYR A 63 7.04 6.22 3.67
C TYR A 63 7.62 5.20 4.67
N ASN A 64 8.68 5.54 5.41
CA ASN A 64 9.20 4.60 6.42
C ASN A 64 8.23 4.52 7.59
N ASP A 65 7.63 5.63 7.99
CA ASP A 65 6.61 5.67 9.04
C ASP A 65 5.41 4.80 8.65
N ILE A 66 4.92 4.93 7.41
CA ILE A 66 3.82 4.11 6.88
C ILE A 66 4.18 2.61 6.90
N ILE A 67 5.37 2.25 6.43
CA ILE A 67 5.81 0.85 6.42
C ILE A 67 5.96 0.30 7.85
N ASN A 68 6.53 1.09 8.75
CA ASN A 68 6.72 0.68 10.15
C ASN A 68 5.39 0.50 10.86
N PHE A 69 4.42 1.40 10.63
CA PHE A 69 3.06 1.25 11.14
C PHE A 69 2.46 -0.12 10.79
N PHE A 70 2.55 -0.55 9.52
CA PHE A 70 2.04 -1.85 9.12
C PHE A 70 2.84 -3.01 9.72
N LYS A 71 4.18 -2.89 9.85
CA LYS A 71 5.01 -3.93 10.50
C LYS A 71 4.66 -4.13 11.97
N GLU A 72 4.37 -3.03 12.68
CA GLU A 72 4.05 -3.06 14.11
C GLU A 72 2.65 -3.61 14.38
N ASN A 73 1.69 -3.38 13.47
CA ASN A 73 0.30 -3.84 13.63
C ASN A 73 0.03 -5.22 13.00
N LEU A 74 0.82 -5.63 12.00
CA LEU A 74 0.76 -6.95 11.35
C LEU A 74 1.94 -7.82 11.79
N VAL A 75 2.08 -8.01 13.11
CA VAL A 75 3.16 -8.83 13.70
C VAL A 75 3.12 -10.24 13.12
N ASP A 76 4.30 -10.79 12.83
CA ASP A 76 4.50 -12.12 12.22
C ASP A 76 3.96 -12.28 10.78
N ILE A 77 3.54 -11.18 10.13
CA ILE A 77 3.10 -11.18 8.73
C ILE A 77 4.12 -10.39 7.90
N ASP A 78 4.91 -11.12 7.12
CA ASP A 78 5.77 -10.50 6.12
C ASP A 78 4.95 -10.01 4.92
N PHE A 79 5.30 -8.83 4.39
CA PHE A 79 4.71 -8.29 3.17
C PHE A 79 5.75 -7.68 2.24
N TYR A 80 5.43 -7.61 0.96
CA TYR A 80 6.12 -6.82 -0.04
C TYR A 80 5.59 -5.39 -0.01
N CYS A 81 6.43 -4.42 -0.33
CA CYS A 81 6.05 -3.02 -0.52
C CYS A 81 6.59 -2.50 -1.85
N GLY A 82 5.70 -1.92 -2.65
CA GLY A 82 6.02 -1.21 -3.88
C GLY A 82 5.59 0.25 -3.78
N ILE A 83 6.54 1.16 -3.95
CA ILE A 83 6.30 2.60 -3.94
C ILE A 83 6.52 3.15 -5.35
N GLY A 84 5.57 3.97 -5.80
CA GLY A 84 5.68 4.78 -7.01
C GLY A 84 5.51 6.23 -6.66
N ILE A 85 6.45 7.08 -7.07
CA ILE A 85 6.36 8.53 -6.97
C ILE A 85 6.06 9.07 -8.37
N GLY A 86 5.15 10.01 -8.49
CA GLY A 86 4.85 10.64 -9.78
C GLY A 86 3.55 11.42 -9.80
N ASP A 87 3.17 11.88 -10.98
CA ASP A 87 1.87 12.52 -11.16
C ASP A 87 0.73 11.50 -11.14
N ILE A 88 -0.50 12.01 -11.01
CA ILE A 88 -1.73 11.24 -11.22
C ILE A 88 -2.48 11.83 -12.42
N SER A 89 -3.31 11.02 -13.07
CA SER A 89 -4.13 11.42 -14.21
C SER A 89 -5.59 11.63 -13.81
N VAL A 90 -6.08 10.87 -12.83
CA VAL A 90 -7.45 10.99 -12.31
C VAL A 90 -7.42 11.72 -10.97
N HIS A 91 -8.07 12.88 -10.90
CA HIS A 91 -8.09 13.77 -9.73
C HIS A 91 -9.44 13.81 -9.02
N ASN A 92 -10.27 12.78 -9.21
CA ASN A 92 -11.56 12.68 -8.53
C ASN A 92 -11.42 11.88 -7.23
N PHE A 93 -11.14 12.57 -6.12
CA PHE A 93 -10.90 11.94 -4.81
C PHE A 93 -12.17 11.48 -4.09
N THR A 94 -13.34 11.56 -4.72
CA THR A 94 -14.54 10.84 -4.24
C THR A 94 -14.49 9.35 -4.63
N LEU A 95 -13.62 8.99 -5.58
CA LEU A 95 -13.37 7.61 -5.98
C LEU A 95 -12.44 6.92 -4.99
N THR A 96 -12.54 5.59 -4.93
CA THR A 96 -11.61 4.76 -4.17
C THR A 96 -10.25 4.72 -4.86
N VAL A 97 -9.18 4.50 -4.08
CA VAL A 97 -7.80 4.58 -4.58
C VAL A 97 -7.48 3.66 -5.75
N ASN A 98 -8.19 2.53 -5.90
CA ASN A 98 -8.05 1.60 -7.04
C ASN A 98 -8.70 2.07 -8.35
N GLN A 99 -9.51 3.13 -8.29
CA GLN A 99 -10.13 3.76 -9.45
C GLN A 99 -9.35 4.99 -9.92
N LEU A 100 -8.37 5.44 -9.12
CA LEU A 100 -7.42 6.47 -9.52
C LEU A 100 -6.35 5.86 -10.43
N ASP A 101 -5.74 6.70 -11.26
CA ASP A 101 -4.75 6.25 -12.23
C ASP A 101 -3.68 7.32 -12.47
N GLY A 102 -2.54 6.92 -13.03
CA GLY A 102 -1.45 7.78 -13.47
C GLY A 102 -0.05 7.21 -13.23
N PRO A 103 1.00 7.96 -13.60
CA PRO A 103 2.40 7.54 -13.47
C PRO A 103 2.78 6.99 -12.09
N SER A 104 2.28 7.60 -11.01
CA SER A 104 2.49 7.13 -9.62
C SER A 104 2.02 5.68 -9.43
N PHE A 105 0.80 5.36 -9.90
CA PHE A 105 0.21 4.02 -9.81
C PHE A 105 0.95 2.99 -10.67
N HIS A 106 1.29 3.36 -11.92
CA HIS A 106 2.05 2.50 -12.82
C HIS A 106 3.41 2.12 -12.22
N ARG A 107 4.10 3.09 -11.60
CA ARG A 107 5.37 2.87 -10.92
C ARG A 107 5.22 1.99 -9.69
N ALA A 108 4.23 2.23 -8.84
CA ALA A 108 4.01 1.40 -7.65
C ALA A 108 3.70 -0.06 -8.02
N ARG A 109 2.90 -0.27 -9.07
CA ARG A 109 2.59 -1.60 -9.62
C ARG A 109 3.82 -2.29 -10.18
N LYS A 110 4.67 -1.56 -10.90
CA LYS A 110 5.97 -2.09 -11.37
C LYS A 110 6.90 -2.40 -10.20
N ALA A 111 6.94 -1.54 -9.19
CA ALA A 111 7.78 -1.70 -8.00
C ALA A 111 7.42 -2.98 -7.22
N ILE A 112 6.14 -3.21 -6.92
CA ILE A 112 5.72 -4.41 -6.20
C ILE A 112 5.97 -5.69 -7.02
N SER A 113 5.85 -5.62 -8.35
CA SER A 113 6.21 -6.74 -9.23
C SER A 113 7.71 -7.08 -9.16
N ILE A 114 8.57 -6.06 -9.16
CA ILE A 114 10.03 -6.23 -8.97
C ILE A 114 10.32 -6.78 -7.58
N ALA A 115 9.65 -6.27 -6.55
CA ALA A 115 9.80 -6.72 -5.17
C ALA A 115 9.52 -8.22 -5.04
N LYS A 116 8.36 -8.67 -5.55
CA LYS A 116 7.97 -10.08 -5.58
C LYS A 116 8.94 -10.95 -6.39
N LYS A 117 9.32 -10.50 -7.59
CA LYS A 117 10.21 -11.26 -8.49
C LYS A 117 11.59 -11.51 -7.90
N ASN A 118 12.13 -10.54 -7.16
CA ASN A 118 13.49 -10.61 -6.59
C ASN A 118 13.50 -10.91 -5.08
N ASN A 119 12.32 -11.13 -4.50
CA ASN A 119 12.12 -11.29 -3.06
C ASN A 119 12.69 -10.11 -2.22
N TYR A 120 12.56 -8.89 -2.72
CA TYR A 120 12.89 -7.68 -1.96
C TYR A 120 11.68 -7.24 -1.15
N SER A 121 11.86 -6.87 0.12
CA SER A 121 10.74 -6.39 0.94
C SER A 121 10.22 -5.01 0.50
N LEU A 122 11.07 -4.19 -0.12
CA LEU A 122 10.72 -2.85 -0.59
C LEU A 122 11.39 -2.56 -1.95
N VAL A 123 10.62 -1.99 -2.87
CA VAL A 123 11.13 -1.36 -4.09
C VAL A 123 10.45 0.00 -4.25
N LEU A 124 11.23 1.01 -4.61
CA LEU A 124 10.74 2.37 -4.89
C LEU A 124 11.14 2.76 -6.31
N LEU A 125 10.20 3.35 -7.05
CA LEU A 125 10.41 3.89 -8.40
C LEU A 125 9.88 5.33 -8.48
N GLN A 126 10.62 6.21 -9.16
CA GLN A 126 10.27 7.62 -9.40
C GLN A 126 10.37 7.95 -10.91
#